data_AF-A0A7Y3JGC6-F1
#
_entry.id   AF-A0A7Y3JGC6-F1
#
_cell.length_a   1.000
_cell.length_b   1.000
_cell.length_c   1.000
_cell.angle_alpha   90.00
_cell.angle_beta   90.00
_cell.angle_gamma   90.00
#
_symmetry.space_group_name_H-M   'P 1'
#
loop_
_entity.id
_entity.type
_entity.pdbx_description
1 polymer ?
#
loop_
_entity_poly.entity_id
_entity_poly.type
_entity_poly.pdbx_seq_one_letter_code
_entity_poly.pdbx_strand_id
1 'polypeptide(L)'
;MLNRVHKIDDWIQLKRGLISVSDKTGLEAFVQELWRLVPDFVIYSTGGTYDKLKKIAPAGRLISVSEYTGQPEMQGGLVKTLDFKLYLGLLSETYNDSHRQDLERNHAFPLDLVVVNLYPFEATVAEPGATLEDARSNIDIGGPCMLRASAKNFLRVAAVCDPGDYGRVLEQVQQG
;
A
#
# COMPACT_ATOMS: atom_id res chain seq x y z
N MET A 1 -10.82 -25.27 -7.36
CA MET A 1 -12.04 -24.78 -6.70
C MET A 1 -11.88 -23.28 -6.49
N LEU A 2 -12.90 -22.46 -6.74
CA LEU A 2 -12.84 -21.02 -6.45
C LEU A 2 -12.85 -20.83 -4.93
N ASN A 3 -11.91 -20.04 -4.42
CA ASN A 3 -11.91 -19.64 -3.02
C ASN A 3 -13.16 -18.80 -2.72
N ARG A 4 -13.93 -19.17 -1.68
CA ARG A 4 -15.15 -18.47 -1.27
C ARG A 4 -15.01 -18.04 0.19
N VAL A 5 -15.22 -16.75 0.43
CA VAL A 5 -15.19 -16.18 1.78
C VAL A 5 -16.51 -16.45 2.46
N HIS A 6 -16.48 -17.11 3.62
CA HIS A 6 -17.67 -17.47 4.39
C HIS A 6 -17.82 -16.67 5.70
N LYS A 7 -16.75 -16.00 6.14
CA LYS A 7 -16.72 -15.20 7.36
C LYS A 7 -15.79 -14.01 7.16
N ILE A 8 -16.23 -12.85 7.61
CA ILE A 8 -15.49 -11.59 7.57
C ILE A 8 -15.63 -10.88 8.91
N ASP A 9 -14.78 -9.89 9.11
CA ASP A 9 -15.00 -8.86 10.12
C ASP A 9 -15.80 -7.73 9.46
N ASP A 10 -16.70 -7.07 10.20
CA ASP A 10 -17.54 -5.99 9.64
C ASP A 10 -16.70 -4.75 9.30
N TRP A 11 -15.66 -4.46 10.10
CA TRP A 11 -14.74 -3.35 9.92
C TRP A 11 -13.28 -3.81 9.87
N ILE A 12 -12.48 -3.14 9.03
CA ILE A 12 -11.06 -3.42 8.86
C ILE A 12 -10.28 -2.77 10.01
N GLN A 13 -9.71 -3.60 10.88
CA GLN A 13 -8.87 -3.14 11.98
C GLN A 13 -7.47 -2.78 11.48
N LEU A 14 -7.13 -1.49 11.48
CA LEU A 14 -5.85 -1.00 10.97
C LEU A 14 -4.69 -1.33 11.90
N LYS A 15 -3.73 -2.12 11.42
CA LYS A 15 -2.46 -2.37 12.11
C LYS A 15 -1.26 -2.10 11.21
N ARG A 16 -1.36 -2.43 9.92
CA ARG A 16 -0.27 -2.29 8.95
C ARG A 16 -0.74 -1.75 7.62
N GLY A 17 -0.03 -0.75 7.09
CA GLY A 17 -0.34 -0.13 5.80
C GLY A 17 0.80 -0.21 4.81
N LEU A 18 0.49 -0.38 3.53
CA LEU A 18 1.45 -0.24 2.43
C LEU A 18 1.16 1.06 1.67
N ILE A 19 2.08 2.03 1.76
CA ILE A 19 1.86 3.37 1.20
C ILE A 19 2.96 3.67 0.17
N SER A 20 2.55 3.92 -1.07
CA SER A 20 3.45 4.24 -2.18
C SER A 20 2.73 5.13 -3.19
N VAL A 21 3.00 6.43 -3.15
CA VAL A 21 2.30 7.42 -3.96
C VAL A 21 3.25 8.24 -4.84
N SER A 22 2.83 8.45 -6.08
CA SER A 22 3.45 9.41 -7.01
C SER A 22 3.13 10.84 -6.57
N ASP A 23 1.84 11.18 -6.53
CA ASP A 23 1.31 12.43 -6.00
C ASP A 23 1.27 12.39 -4.47
N LYS A 24 1.96 13.34 -3.84
CA LYS A 24 2.11 13.42 -2.37
C LYS A 24 1.19 14.47 -1.75
N THR A 25 0.24 15.00 -2.52
CA THR A 25 -0.77 15.93 -2.03
C THR A 25 -1.45 15.37 -0.78
N GLY A 26 -1.46 16.15 0.32
CA GLY A 26 -2.09 15.78 1.58
C GLY A 26 -1.46 14.62 2.37
N LEU A 27 -0.43 13.94 1.83
CA LEU A 27 0.10 12.69 2.39
C LEU A 27 0.60 12.84 3.84
N GLU A 28 1.39 13.86 4.13
CA GLU A 28 1.97 14.06 5.47
C GLU A 28 0.89 14.28 6.52
N ALA A 29 -0.08 15.16 6.25
CA ALA A 29 -1.19 15.43 7.15
C ALA A 29 -2.04 14.18 7.37
N PHE A 30 -2.35 13.44 6.30
CA PHE A 30 -3.09 12.18 6.38
C PHE A 30 -2.38 11.16 7.26
N VAL A 31 -1.08 10.92 7.05
CA VAL A 31 -0.31 9.92 7.79
C VAL A 31 -0.07 10.33 9.25
N GLN A 32 0.18 11.61 9.52
CA GLN A 32 0.30 12.11 10.90
C GLN A 32 -1.00 11.90 11.68
N GLU A 33 -2.13 12.22 11.08
CA GLU A 33 -3.43 12.04 11.71
C GLU A 33 -3.77 10.55 11.88
N LEU A 34 -3.40 9.71 10.92
CA LEU A 34 -3.56 8.27 11.03
C LEU A 34 -2.77 7.70 12.21
N TRP A 35 -1.51 8.12 12.41
CA TRP A 35 -0.74 7.73 13.60
C TRP A 35 -1.29 8.35 14.89
N ARG A 36 -1.93 9.52 14.84
CA ARG A 36 -2.59 10.10 16.01
C ARG A 36 -3.81 9.26 16.44
N LEU A 37 -4.61 8.81 15.47
CA LEU A 37 -5.81 7.99 15.70
C LEU A 37 -5.46 6.53 16.02
N VAL A 38 -4.41 5.99 15.38
CA VAL A 38 -3.94 4.61 15.55
C VAL A 38 -2.44 4.62 15.87
N PRO A 39 -2.05 4.87 17.14
CA PRO A 39 -0.64 5.04 17.55
C PRO A 39 0.26 3.85 17.22
N ASP A 40 -0.31 2.66 17.15
CA ASP A 40 0.43 1.43 16.86
C ASP A 40 0.55 1.08 15.38
N PHE A 41 -0.06 1.88 14.48
CA PHE A 41 -0.07 1.62 13.05
C PHE A 41 1.34 1.67 12.45
N VAL A 42 1.71 0.61 11.71
CA VAL A 42 3.02 0.50 11.05
C VAL A 42 2.85 0.70 9.56
N ILE A 43 3.60 1.64 8.99
CA ILE A 43 3.61 1.93 7.56
C ILE A 43 4.83 1.28 6.91
N TYR A 44 4.57 0.54 5.85
CA TYR A 44 5.56 0.02 4.91
C TYR A 44 5.56 0.92 3.68
N SER A 45 6.72 1.45 3.31
CA SER A 45 6.84 2.37 2.18
C SER A 45 8.16 2.19 1.43
N THR A 46 8.26 2.79 0.24
CA THR A 46 9.43 2.70 -0.64
C THR A 46 9.68 4.03 -1.37
N GLY A 47 10.92 4.22 -1.84
CA GLY A 47 11.34 5.37 -2.64
C GLY A 47 10.99 6.72 -2.02
N GLY A 48 10.61 7.68 -2.88
CA GLY A 48 10.32 9.05 -2.45
C GLY A 48 9.14 9.18 -1.47
N THR A 49 8.27 8.18 -1.38
CA THR A 49 7.21 8.15 -0.35
C THR A 49 7.82 7.87 1.03
N TYR A 50 8.68 6.85 1.12
CA TYR A 50 9.41 6.55 2.36
C TYR A 50 10.27 7.74 2.80
N ASP A 51 11.02 8.36 1.89
CA ASP A 51 11.88 9.50 2.22
C ASP A 51 11.09 10.71 2.74
N LYS A 52 9.86 10.89 2.25
CA LYS A 52 8.95 11.95 2.72
C LYS A 52 8.43 11.63 4.12
N LEU A 53 7.91 10.42 4.33
CA LEU A 53 7.34 9.99 5.60
C LEU A 53 8.38 9.86 6.72
N LYS A 54 9.63 9.51 6.39
CA LYS A 54 10.72 9.35 7.36
C LYS A 54 10.96 10.59 8.21
N LYS A 55 10.66 11.78 7.68
CA LYS A 55 10.83 13.06 8.36
C LYS A 55 9.82 13.31 9.50
N ILE A 56 8.68 12.62 9.44
CA ILE A 56 7.55 12.79 10.36
C ILE A 56 7.21 11.51 11.15
N ALA A 57 7.85 10.38 10.80
CA ALA A 57 7.53 9.08 11.37
C ALA A 57 7.96 8.95 12.84
N PRO A 58 7.06 8.49 13.73
CA PRO A 58 7.46 8.02 15.05
C PRO A 58 8.42 6.82 14.94
N ALA A 59 9.28 6.66 15.95
CA ALA A 59 10.24 5.56 15.99
C ALA A 59 9.54 4.19 15.87
N GLY A 60 10.01 3.35 14.95
CA GLY A 60 9.46 2.00 14.71
C GLY A 60 8.12 1.96 13.97
N ARG A 61 7.58 3.10 13.53
CA ARG A 61 6.28 3.16 12.82
C ARG A 61 6.36 3.29 11.31
N LEU A 62 7.57 3.48 10.78
CA LEU A 62 7.84 3.46 9.35
C LEU A 62 8.95 2.44 9.07
N ILE A 63 8.67 1.48 8.20
CA ILE A 63 9.58 0.41 7.79
C ILE A 63 9.71 0.47 6.27
N SER A 64 10.92 0.28 5.75
CA SER A 64 11.10 0.23 4.30
C SER A 64 10.59 -1.10 3.74
N VAL A 65 10.02 -1.09 2.54
CA VAL A 65 9.57 -2.34 1.89
C VAL A 65 10.74 -3.32 1.73
N SER A 66 11.93 -2.85 1.37
CA SER A 66 13.12 -3.69 1.24
C SER A 66 13.57 -4.32 2.56
N GLU A 67 13.44 -3.61 3.70
CA GLU A 67 13.68 -4.19 5.03
C GLU A 67 12.68 -5.31 5.35
N TYR A 68 11.41 -5.14 4.99
CA TYR A 68 10.39 -6.16 5.22
C TYR A 68 10.55 -7.39 4.31
N THR A 69 10.77 -7.16 3.02
CA THR A 69 10.87 -8.24 2.03
C THR A 69 12.24 -8.93 2.07
N GLY A 70 13.28 -8.21 2.49
CA GLY A 70 14.68 -8.63 2.37
C GLY A 70 15.22 -8.51 0.94
N GLN A 71 14.43 -7.95 0.00
CA GLN A 71 14.81 -7.80 -1.39
C GLN A 71 15.34 -6.38 -1.65
N PRO A 72 16.57 -6.21 -2.17
CA PRO A 72 17.04 -4.91 -2.62
C PRO A 72 16.24 -4.44 -3.84
N GLU A 73 15.98 -3.13 -3.93
CA GLU A 73 15.29 -2.56 -5.09
C GLU A 73 16.14 -2.73 -6.36
N MET A 74 15.50 -3.14 -7.46
CA MET A 74 16.16 -3.17 -8.77
C MET A 74 16.60 -1.76 -9.17
N GLN A 75 17.77 -1.63 -9.82
CA GLN A 75 18.25 -0.36 -10.36
C GLN A 75 17.17 0.31 -11.23
N GLY A 76 17.03 1.63 -11.11
CA GLY A 76 15.95 2.39 -11.75
C GLY A 76 14.60 2.24 -11.05
N GLY A 77 14.54 1.48 -9.96
CA GLY A 77 13.36 1.37 -9.11
C GLY A 77 12.19 0.61 -9.75
N LEU A 78 12.48 -0.26 -10.71
CA LEU A 78 11.46 -0.97 -11.49
C LEU A 78 10.78 -2.10 -10.72
N VAL A 79 11.53 -2.77 -9.83
CA VAL A 79 11.03 -3.88 -9.00
C VAL A 79 11.29 -3.53 -7.55
N LYS A 80 10.22 -3.16 -6.85
CA LYS A 80 10.23 -2.77 -5.43
C LYS A 80 9.14 -3.46 -4.63
N THR A 81 7.91 -3.42 -5.15
CA THR A 81 6.70 -3.93 -4.47
C THR A 81 6.15 -5.19 -5.12
N LEU A 82 6.77 -5.70 -6.19
CA LEU A 82 6.44 -6.96 -6.83
C LEU A 82 7.05 -8.15 -6.06
N ASP A 83 6.72 -8.26 -4.77
CA ASP A 83 7.24 -9.28 -3.86
C ASP A 83 6.10 -10.12 -3.27
N PHE A 84 6.28 -11.43 -3.27
CA PHE A 84 5.25 -12.38 -2.85
C PHE A 84 4.80 -12.18 -1.39
N LYS A 85 5.67 -11.71 -0.47
CA LYS A 85 5.30 -11.46 0.94
C LYS A 85 4.30 -10.31 1.06
N LEU A 86 4.39 -9.30 0.20
CA LEU A 86 3.40 -8.23 0.12
C LEU A 86 2.05 -8.76 -0.37
N TYR A 87 2.04 -9.53 -1.47
CA TYR A 87 0.80 -10.06 -2.03
C TYR A 87 0.16 -11.14 -1.15
N LEU A 88 0.94 -11.94 -0.40
CA LEU A 88 0.41 -12.80 0.66
C LEU A 88 -0.30 -11.96 1.73
N GLY A 89 0.31 -10.86 2.15
CA GLY A 89 -0.30 -9.92 3.10
C GLY A 89 -1.60 -9.29 2.59
N LEU A 90 -1.66 -8.92 1.30
CA LEU A 90 -2.83 -8.28 0.69
C LEU A 90 -3.97 -9.25 0.35
N LEU A 91 -3.66 -10.51 -0.01
CA LEU A 91 -4.65 -11.46 -0.53
C LEU A 91 -5.07 -12.55 0.47
N SER A 92 -4.43 -12.62 1.63
CA SER A 92 -4.81 -13.55 2.69
C SER A 92 -6.13 -13.15 3.37
N GLU A 93 -6.84 -14.15 3.89
CA GLU A 93 -8.14 -13.97 4.56
C GLU A 93 -7.98 -14.26 6.05
N THR A 94 -8.69 -13.52 6.90
CA THR A 94 -8.59 -13.68 8.37
C THR A 94 -8.96 -15.10 8.82
N TYR A 95 -10.08 -15.61 8.32
CA TYR A 95 -10.69 -16.86 8.80
C TYR A 95 -10.38 -18.08 7.93
N ASN A 96 -9.32 -18.01 7.13
CA ASN A 96 -8.86 -19.13 6.30
C ASN A 96 -7.55 -19.70 6.87
N ASP A 97 -7.63 -20.92 7.43
CA ASP A 97 -6.52 -21.56 8.13
C ASP A 97 -5.30 -21.80 7.22
N SER A 98 -5.53 -22.16 5.96
CA SER A 98 -4.45 -22.34 4.98
C SER A 98 -3.76 -21.01 4.68
N HIS A 99 -4.50 -19.91 4.53
CA HIS A 99 -3.90 -18.59 4.34
C HIS A 99 -3.08 -18.14 5.55
N ARG A 100 -3.55 -18.42 6.78
CA ARG A 100 -2.79 -18.12 8.00
C ARG A 100 -1.48 -18.92 8.07
N GLN A 101 -1.54 -20.21 7.76
CA GLN A 101 -0.34 -21.06 7.68
C GLN A 101 0.65 -20.57 6.60
N ASP A 102 0.15 -20.12 5.45
CA ASP A 102 0.99 -19.57 4.40
C ASP A 102 1.67 -18.26 4.84
N LEU A 103 0.97 -17.38 5.56
CA LEU A 103 1.59 -16.18 6.14
C LEU A 103 2.71 -16.54 7.12
N GLU A 104 2.44 -17.45 8.05
CA GLU A 104 3.41 -17.91 9.06
C GLU A 104 4.65 -18.54 8.41
N ARG A 105 4.44 -19.48 7.47
CA ARG A 105 5.52 -20.19 6.76
C ARG A 105 6.45 -19.22 6.02
N ASN A 106 5.90 -18.13 5.51
CA ASN A 106 6.64 -17.15 4.72
C ASN A 106 7.12 -15.94 5.53
N HIS A 107 6.94 -15.94 6.86
CA HIS A 107 7.23 -14.79 7.72
C HIS A 107 6.62 -13.49 7.17
N ALA A 108 5.39 -13.60 6.68
CA ALA A 108 4.59 -12.50 6.16
C ALA A 108 3.48 -12.17 7.15
N PHE A 109 2.94 -10.96 7.05
CA PHE A 109 1.80 -10.53 7.84
C PHE A 109 0.72 -9.91 6.95
N PRO A 110 -0.53 -9.89 7.42
CA PRO A 110 -1.59 -9.17 6.74
C PRO A 110 -1.33 -7.67 6.68
N LEU A 111 -1.76 -7.06 5.57
CA LEU A 111 -1.77 -5.62 5.33
C LEU A 111 -3.23 -5.16 5.26
N ASP A 112 -3.58 -4.14 6.03
CA ASP A 112 -4.97 -3.73 6.26
C ASP A 112 -5.35 -2.47 5.45
N LEU A 113 -4.35 -1.67 5.07
CA LEU A 113 -4.52 -0.45 4.28
C LEU A 113 -3.51 -0.40 3.14
N VAL A 114 -3.95 0.01 1.96
CA VAL A 114 -3.10 0.37 0.83
C VAL A 114 -3.43 1.77 0.36
N VAL A 115 -2.42 2.63 0.32
CA VAL A 115 -2.55 4.01 -0.20
C VAL A 115 -1.58 4.17 -1.37
N VAL A 116 -2.14 4.20 -2.58
CA VAL A 116 -1.39 4.16 -3.83
C VAL A 116 -2.09 5.00 -4.89
N ASN A 117 -1.38 6.00 -5.42
CA ASN A 117 -1.74 6.65 -6.67
C ASN A 117 -0.61 6.43 -7.69
N LEU A 118 -1.00 6.41 -8.97
CA LEU A 118 -0.16 5.91 -10.06
C LEU A 118 0.76 7.00 -10.61
N TYR A 119 1.76 6.57 -11.39
CA TYR A 119 2.53 7.49 -12.20
C TYR A 119 1.62 8.27 -13.17
N PRO A 120 1.88 9.56 -13.41
CA PRO A 120 0.98 10.44 -14.15
C PRO A 120 1.13 10.22 -15.67
N PHE A 121 0.81 9.00 -16.14
CA PHE A 121 1.00 8.61 -17.54
C PHE A 121 0.24 9.54 -18.49
N GLU A 122 -1.04 9.81 -18.22
CA GLU A 122 -1.88 10.68 -19.05
C GLU A 122 -1.29 12.10 -19.17
N ALA A 123 -0.89 12.71 -18.05
CA ALA A 123 -0.25 14.01 -18.07
C ALA A 123 1.08 13.97 -18.83
N THR A 124 1.90 12.94 -18.61
CA THR A 124 3.20 12.77 -19.27
C THR A 124 3.06 12.73 -20.80
N VAL A 125 2.10 11.97 -21.33
CA VAL A 125 1.92 11.86 -22.80
C VAL A 125 1.23 13.06 -23.41
N ALA A 126 0.58 13.91 -22.61
CA ALA A 126 -0.04 15.15 -23.05
C ALA A 126 0.96 16.30 -23.19
N GLU A 127 2.15 16.20 -22.56
CA GLU A 127 3.18 17.24 -22.63
C GLU A 127 3.69 17.45 -24.08
N PRO A 128 3.77 18.71 -24.56
CA PRO A 128 4.35 18.99 -25.86
C PRO A 128 5.79 18.48 -25.98
N GLY A 129 6.03 17.59 -26.93
CA GLY A 129 7.35 16.99 -27.17
C GLY A 129 7.64 15.73 -26.36
N ALA A 130 6.66 15.20 -25.63
CA ALA A 130 6.78 13.90 -24.96
C ALA A 130 7.22 12.80 -25.94
N THR A 131 8.20 12.01 -25.52
CA THR A 131 8.73 10.89 -26.31
C THR A 131 8.05 9.58 -25.94
N LEU A 132 8.22 8.56 -26.79
CA LEU A 132 7.80 7.19 -26.44
C LEU A 132 8.51 6.67 -25.18
N GLU A 133 9.73 7.13 -24.91
CA GLU A 133 10.48 6.73 -23.74
C GLU A 133 9.96 7.36 -22.44
N ASP A 134 9.47 8.61 -22.51
CA ASP A 134 8.78 9.27 -21.40
C ASP A 134 7.48 8.53 -21.06
N ALA A 135 6.71 8.16 -22.09
CA ALA A 135 5.51 7.35 -21.95
C ALA A 135 5.86 5.99 -21.30
N ARG A 136 6.83 5.26 -21.86
CA ARG A 136 7.26 3.94 -21.37
C ARG A 136 7.69 3.98 -19.91
N SER A 137 8.44 5.02 -19.51
CA SER A 137 8.95 5.17 -18.14
C SER A 137 7.88 5.53 -17.11
N ASN A 138 6.72 6.06 -17.55
CA ASN A 138 5.58 6.37 -16.69
C ASN A 138 4.51 5.27 -16.67
N ILE A 139 4.74 4.12 -17.29
CA ILE A 139 3.87 2.95 -17.14
C ILE A 139 4.13 2.32 -15.78
N ASP A 140 3.20 2.52 -14.84
CA ASP A 140 3.28 1.92 -13.51
C ASP A 140 2.88 0.44 -13.55
N ILE A 141 3.71 -0.43 -12.95
CA ILE A 141 3.44 -1.86 -12.81
C ILE A 141 3.06 -2.18 -11.35
N GLY A 142 3.83 -1.68 -10.39
CA GLY A 142 3.64 -2.00 -8.98
C GLY A 142 2.34 -1.42 -8.43
N GLY A 143 2.05 -0.16 -8.75
CA GLY A 143 0.86 0.55 -8.29
C GLY A 143 -0.45 -0.17 -8.67
N PRO A 144 -0.70 -0.47 -9.95
CA PRO A 144 -1.90 -1.19 -10.36
C PRO A 144 -1.99 -2.60 -9.78
N CYS A 145 -0.85 -3.31 -9.61
CA CYS A 145 -0.86 -4.63 -8.97
C CYS A 145 -1.32 -4.55 -7.51
N MET A 146 -0.79 -3.61 -6.73
CA MET A 146 -1.18 -3.40 -5.33
C MET A 146 -2.65 -2.99 -5.21
N LEU A 147 -3.12 -2.03 -6.02
CA LEU A 147 -4.52 -1.59 -6.01
C LEU A 147 -5.47 -2.73 -6.37
N ARG A 148 -5.17 -3.51 -7.41
CA ARG A 148 -6.01 -4.64 -7.83
C ARG A 148 -6.04 -5.76 -6.79
N ALA A 149 -4.90 -6.07 -6.16
CA ALA A 149 -4.84 -7.07 -5.09
C ALA A 149 -5.69 -6.65 -3.88
N SER A 150 -5.56 -5.38 -3.48
CA SER A 150 -6.30 -4.82 -2.35
C SER A 150 -7.80 -4.74 -2.64
N ALA A 151 -8.18 -4.24 -3.81
CA ALA A 151 -9.58 -4.17 -4.24
C ALA A 151 -10.23 -5.56 -4.35
N LYS A 152 -9.48 -6.58 -4.79
CA LYS A 152 -9.97 -7.97 -4.77
C LYS A 152 -10.29 -8.44 -3.36
N ASN A 153 -9.52 -8.02 -2.36
CA ASN A 153 -9.67 -8.40 -0.96
C ASN A 153 -10.27 -7.26 -0.10
N PHE A 154 -11.22 -6.51 -0.65
CA PHE A 154 -11.85 -5.36 0.03
C PHE A 154 -12.53 -5.71 1.36
N LEU A 155 -12.81 -6.99 1.61
CA LEU A 155 -13.34 -7.52 2.87
C LEU A 155 -12.32 -7.44 4.03
N ARG A 156 -11.06 -7.18 3.71
CA ARG A 156 -9.90 -7.24 4.63
C ARG A 156 -8.96 -6.04 4.47
N VAL A 157 -8.92 -5.44 3.29
CA VAL A 157 -7.95 -4.41 2.92
C VAL A 157 -8.66 -3.17 2.40
N ALA A 158 -8.43 -2.02 3.02
CA ALA A 158 -8.88 -0.74 2.53
C ALA A 158 -7.93 -0.26 1.43
N ALA A 159 -8.44 0.04 0.24
CA ALA A 159 -7.66 0.57 -0.87
C ALA A 159 -8.01 2.04 -1.11
N VAL A 160 -7.01 2.92 -1.09
CA VAL A 160 -7.16 4.36 -1.29
C VAL A 160 -6.24 4.79 -2.43
N CYS A 161 -6.82 5.36 -3.50
CA CYS A 161 -6.07 5.78 -4.66
C CYS A 161 -6.17 7.27 -5.01
N ASP A 162 -7.02 8.01 -4.31
CA ASP A 162 -7.21 9.45 -4.50
C ASP A 162 -6.93 10.18 -3.19
N PRO A 163 -6.02 11.17 -3.16
CA PRO A 163 -5.82 12.06 -2.03
C PRO A 163 -7.11 12.75 -1.53
N GLY A 164 -8.09 12.96 -2.41
CA GLY A 164 -9.40 13.51 -2.06
C GLY A 164 -10.18 12.67 -1.03
N ASP A 165 -9.89 11.37 -0.95
CA ASP A 165 -10.56 10.46 -0.01
C ASP A 165 -9.91 10.40 1.38
N TYR A 166 -8.73 11.01 1.58
CA TYR A 166 -7.99 10.95 2.85
C TYR A 166 -8.83 11.41 4.05
N GLY A 167 -9.59 12.49 3.90
CA GLY A 167 -10.47 12.99 4.97
C GLY A 167 -11.53 11.96 5.37
N ARG A 168 -12.23 11.39 4.38
CA ARG A 168 -13.25 10.36 4.60
C ARG A 168 -12.66 9.11 5.27
N VAL A 169 -11.45 8.70 4.86
CA VAL A 169 -10.76 7.55 5.49
C VAL A 169 -10.49 7.83 6.97
N LEU A 170 -9.98 9.02 7.30
CA LEU A 170 -9.71 9.40 8.70
C LEU A 170 -11.00 9.47 9.53
N GLU A 171 -12.09 9.98 8.96
CA GLU A 171 -13.40 9.99 9.62
C GLU A 171 -13.88 8.58 9.97
N GLN A 172 -13.73 7.62 9.06
CA GLN A 172 -14.06 6.21 9.35
C GLN A 172 -13.17 5.63 10.44
N VAL A 173 -11.84 5.85 10.35
CA VAL A 173 -10.89 5.37 11.37
C VAL A 173 -11.20 5.95 12.76
N GLN A 174 -11.66 7.19 12.84
CA GLN A 174 -12.06 7.81 14.10
C GLN A 174 -13.35 7.20 14.68
N GLN A 175 -14.24 6.69 13.85
CA GLN A 175 -15.52 6.08 14.27
C GLN A 175 -15.35 4.63 14.75
N GLY A 176 -14.28 3.95 14.35
CA GLY A 176 -13.94 2.57 14.73
C GLY A 176 -14.36 1.55 13.69
#